data_AF-A0A2M7Z0C9-F1
#
_entry.id   AF-A0A2M7Z0C9-F1
#
_cell.length_a   1.000
_cell.length_b   1.000
_cell.length_c   1.000
_cell.angle_alpha   90.00
_cell.angle_beta   90.00
_cell.angle_gamma   90.00
#
_symmetry.space_group_name_H-M   'P 1'
#
loop_
_entity.id
_entity.type
_entity.pdbx_description
1 polymer ?
#
loop_
_entity_poly.entity_id
_entity_poly.type
_entity_poly.pdbx_seq_one_letter_code
_entity_poly.pdbx_strand_id
1 'polypeptide(L)' 'DGDGNVLMSLGTLATISALRPRNLIHVVFDNEVYGTTGNQPTYSRVVGLDKMAKAAGYHNVERVWEREDIV' A
#
# COMPACT_ATOMS: atom_id res chain seq x y z
N ASP A 1 -0.57 3.29 6.48
CA ASP A 1 -0.98 4.33 5.51
C ASP A 1 -2.38 4.09 4.99
N GLY A 2 -2.91 5.06 4.22
CA GLY A 2 -4.02 4.85 3.30
C GLY A 2 -3.52 4.89 1.85
N ASP A 3 -4.31 4.35 0.92
CA ASP A 3 -4.05 4.33 -0.52
C ASP A 3 -3.57 5.67 -1.09
N GLY A 4 -4.28 6.76 -0.76
CA GLY A 4 -3.94 8.11 -1.21
C GLY A 4 -2.56 8.56 -0.73
N ASN A 5 -2.15 8.17 0.49
CA ASN A 5 -0.82 8.52 1.01
C ASN A 5 0.29 7.76 0.27
N VAL A 6 0.06 6.48 -0.02
CA VAL A 6 1.00 5.66 -0.80
C VAL A 6 1.13 6.21 -2.22
N LEU A 7 0.03 6.59 -2.86
CA LEU A 7 0.03 7.18 -4.21
C LEU A 7 0.72 8.55 -4.28
N MET A 8 0.58 9.38 -3.24
CA MET A 8 1.30 10.66 -3.14
C MET A 8 2.79 10.50 -2.78
N SER A 9 3.17 9.38 -2.14
CA SER A 9 4.52 9.15 -1.60
C SER A 9 5.14 7.82 -2.05
N LEU A 10 5.03 7.50 -3.36
CA LEU A 10 5.52 6.24 -3.94
C LEU A 10 7.01 5.94 -3.65
N GLY A 11 7.84 6.98 -3.46
CA GLY A 11 9.25 6.84 -3.06
C GLY A 11 9.45 6.13 -1.71
N THR A 12 8.42 6.10 -0.86
CA THR A 12 8.39 5.33 0.40
C THR A 12 8.55 3.83 0.14
N LEU A 13 7.93 3.30 -0.92
CA LEU A 13 8.03 1.88 -1.29
C LEU A 13 9.48 1.52 -1.68
N ALA A 14 10.11 2.37 -2.49
CA ALA A 14 11.52 2.19 -2.88
C ALA A 14 12.46 2.28 -1.66
N THR A 15 12.19 3.22 -0.74
CA THR A 15 12.97 3.41 0.50
C THR A 15 12.90 2.18 1.40
N ILE A 16 11.70 1.64 1.62
CA ILE A 16 11.51 0.44 2.45
C ILE A 16 12.19 -0.79 1.83
N SER A 17 12.07 -0.99 0.52
CA SER A 17 12.74 -2.08 -0.19
C SER A 17 14.27 -1.97 -0.20
N ALA A 18 14.81 -0.75 -0.28
CA ALA A 18 16.25 -0.50 -0.21
C ALA A 18 16.81 -0.76 1.19
N LEU A 19 16.11 -0.32 2.24
CA LEU A 19 16.57 -0.43 3.64
C LEU A 19 16.34 -1.82 4.26
N ARG A 20 15.35 -2.58 3.77
CA ARG A 20 14.97 -3.93 4.26
C ARG A 20 14.90 -4.04 5.80
N PRO A 21 14.13 -3.16 6.47
CA PRO A 21 14.01 -3.18 7.93
C PRO A 21 13.49 -4.53 8.45
N ARG A 22 14.19 -5.11 9.43
CA ARG A 22 13.91 -6.47 9.94
C ARG A 22 12.61 -6.62 10.74
N ASN A 23 11.98 -5.51 11.13
CA ASN A 23 10.78 -5.49 11.97
C ASN A 23 9.86 -4.32 11.57
N LEU A 24 9.39 -4.34 10.31
CA LEU A 24 8.43 -3.37 9.79
C LEU A 24 7.27 -4.11 9.12
N ILE A 25 6.05 -3.73 9.48
CA ILE A 25 4.83 -4.12 8.76
C ILE A 25 4.21 -2.83 8.22
N HIS A 26 4.04 -2.74 6.90
CA HIS A 26 3.44 -1.58 6.25
C HIS A 26 1.98 -1.88 5.89
N VAL A 27 1.08 -1.63 6.84
CA VAL A 27 -0.38 -1.77 6.63
C VAL A 27 -0.89 -0.59 5.79
N VAL A 28 -1.64 -0.87 4.72
CA VAL A 28 -2.26 0.13 3.85
C VAL A 28 -3.76 -0.12 3.80
N PHE A 29 -4.57 0.86 4.22
CA PHE A 29 -6.01 0.83 4.03
C PHE A 29 -6.35 1.33 2.62
N ASP A 30 -6.88 0.44 1.79
CA ASP A 30 -7.29 0.76 0.41
C ASP A 30 -8.82 0.87 0.32
N ASN A 31 -9.33 2.07 0.61
CA ASN A 31 -10.75 2.42 0.48
C ASN A 31 -11.05 3.20 -0.82
N GLU A 32 -10.09 3.25 -1.74
CA GLU A 32 -10.19 3.84 -3.08
C GLU A 32 -10.54 5.35 -3.14
N VAL A 33 -10.49 6.06 -2.00
CA VAL A 33 -10.84 7.48 -1.89
C VAL A 33 -9.95 8.26 -0.92
N TYR A 34 -9.59 9.49 -1.29
CA TYR A 34 -9.02 10.50 -0.40
C TYR A 34 -10.10 10.93 0.63
N GLY A 35 -10.26 10.14 1.70
CA GLY A 35 -11.35 10.32 2.67
C GLY A 35 -11.37 11.69 3.34
N THR A 36 -10.20 12.30 3.58
CA THR A 36 -10.07 13.60 4.24
C THR A 36 -10.44 14.79 3.35
N THR A 37 -10.50 14.63 2.02
CA THR A 37 -10.78 15.71 1.06
C THR A 37 -12.17 15.59 0.41
N GLY A 38 -13.10 14.89 1.08
CA GLY A 38 -14.48 14.71 0.63
C GLY A 38 -14.68 13.48 -0.25
N ASN A 39 -13.97 12.38 0.03
CA ASN A 39 -14.02 11.12 -0.73
C ASN A 39 -13.73 11.28 -2.23
N GLN A 40 -12.78 12.16 -2.58
CA GLN A 40 -12.29 12.25 -3.96
C GLN A 40 -11.65 10.91 -4.35
N PRO A 41 -12.04 10.26 -5.45
CA PRO A 41 -11.52 8.93 -5.78
C PRO A 41 -10.02 8.92 -6.03
N THR A 42 -9.31 7.93 -5.51
CA THR A 42 -7.88 7.72 -5.81
C THR A 42 -7.71 6.90 -7.10
N TYR A 43 -6.47 6.53 -7.43
CA TYR A 43 -6.15 5.64 -8.54
C TYR A 43 -5.99 4.16 -8.13
N SER A 44 -6.11 3.79 -6.85
CA SER A 44 -5.84 2.42 -6.37
C SER A 44 -6.82 1.37 -6.91
N ARG A 45 -8.09 1.74 -7.10
CA ARG A 45 -9.13 0.94 -7.79
C ARG A 45 -8.77 0.52 -9.22
N VAL A 46 -7.85 1.24 -9.87
CA VAL A 46 -7.29 0.87 -11.18
C VAL A 46 -5.90 0.23 -11.01
N VAL A 47 -5.11 0.71 -10.05
CA VAL A 47 -3.71 0.37 -9.88
C VAL A 47 -3.46 -0.29 -8.53
N GLY A 48 -3.35 -1.63 -8.54
CA GLY A 48 -3.11 -2.42 -7.32
C GLY A 48 -1.82 -2.07 -6.60
N LEU A 49 -1.95 -1.51 -5.39
CA LEU A 49 -0.82 -1.12 -4.54
C LEU A 49 0.02 -2.33 -4.09
N ASP A 50 -0.60 -3.50 -3.98
CA ASP A 50 0.06 -4.79 -3.77
C ASP A 50 1.08 -5.10 -4.88
N LYS A 51 0.69 -4.88 -6.14
CA LYS A 51 1.56 -5.09 -7.30
C LYS A 51 2.71 -4.07 -7.32
N MET A 52 2.43 -2.83 -6.93
CA MET A 52 3.46 -1.79 -6.78
C MET A 52 4.49 -2.12 -5.69
N ALA A 53 4.04 -2.52 -4.49
CA ALA A 53 4.94 -2.91 -3.41
C ALA A 53 5.80 -4.13 -3.79
N LYS A 54 5.19 -5.13 -4.44
CA LYS A 54 5.91 -6.32 -4.93
C LYS A 54 6.94 -5.96 -6.01
N ALA A 55 6.58 -5.09 -6.97
CA ALA A 55 7.51 -4.60 -8.00
C ALA A 55 8.62 -3.71 -7.42
N ALA A 56 8.36 -2.95 -6.35
CA ALA A 56 9.37 -2.19 -5.62
C ALA A 56 10.37 -3.08 -4.86
N GLY A 57 10.04 -4.36 -4.61
CA GLY A 57 10.91 -5.34 -3.97
C GLY A 57 10.58 -5.64 -2.50
N TYR A 58 9.33 -5.45 -2.06
CA TYR A 58 8.87 -5.97 -0.77
C TYR A 58 8.94 -7.49 -0.76
N HIS A 59 9.41 -8.06 0.35
CA HIS A 59 9.63 -9.51 0.46
C HIS A 59 8.33 -10.30 0.65
N ASN A 60 7.45 -9.84 1.54
CA ASN A 60 6.07 -10.30 1.63
C ASN A 60 5.12 -9.15 1.30
N VAL A 61 4.05 -9.45 0.55
CA VAL A 61 2.97 -8.54 0.18
C VAL A 61 1.69 -9.36 0.04
N GLU A 62 0.71 -9.05 0.89
CA GLU A 62 -0.62 -9.66 0.90
C GLU A 62 -1.68 -8.57 0.71
N ARG A 63 -2.73 -8.90 -0.04
CA ARG A 63 -3.94 -8.08 -0.15
C ARG A 63 -5.04 -8.80 0.61
N VAL A 64 -5.48 -8.19 1.70
CA VAL A 64 -6.38 -8.75 2.69
C VAL A 64 -7.74 -8.07 2.55
N TRP A 65 -8.80 -8.86 2.41
CA TRP A 65 -10.19 -8.38 2.43
C TRP A 65 -10.89 -8.87 3.69
N GLU A 66 -10.76 -10.17 3.96
CA GLU A 66 -11.28 -10.83 5.15
C GLU A 66 -10.13 -11.24 6.08
N ARG A 67 -10.45 -11.57 7.33
CA ARG A 67 -9.42 -11.92 8.33
C ARG A 67 -8.64 -13.17 7.94
N GLU A 68 -9.30 -14.07 7.23
CA GLU A 68 -8.82 -15.36 6.75
C GLU A 68 -7.80 -15.25 5.61
N ASP A 69 -7.66 -14.06 4.99
CA ASP A 69 -6.65 -13.81 3.94
C ASP A 69 -5.23 -13.56 4.52
N ILE A 70 -5.09 -13.38 5.84
CA ILE A 70 -3.80 -13.15 6.52
C ILE A 70 -3.11 -14.50 6.78
N VAL A 71 -1.89 -14.68 6.27
CA VAL A 71 -1.13 -15.95 6.33
C VAL A 71 0.03 -15.94 7.32
#